data_AF-A0A0E0R3Z9-F1
#
_entry.id   AF-A0A0E0R3Z9-F1
#
_cell.length_a   1.000
_cell.length_b   1.000
_cell.length_c   1.000
_cell.angle_alpha   90.00
_cell.angle_beta   90.00
_cell.angle_gamma   90.00
#
_symmetry.space_group_name_H-M   'P 1'
#
loop_
_entity.id
_entity.type
_entity.pdbx_description
1 polymer ?
#
loop_
_entity_poly.entity_id
_entity_poly.type
_entity_poly.pdbx_seq_one_letter_code
_entity_poly.pdbx_strand_id
1 'polypeptide(L)'
;MEKLDRYLQEHFDVPAKNPSEEAQRRWRQAVGTIVKNRRRRFRWVPDLDRRSLDKAKVRSTQEKIRVALYVQQAALIFSDGAKKKEFKLTEDIIKARFSINPDELALITSKHDSKALKMHGGVDGISKKVRSSFDHGICASDLDTRQNIYGVNRYAEKPSRSFWMFVWDAFQDMTLIILMLVWQQKDGQRACMMAWV
;
A
#
# COMPACT_ATOMS: atom_id res chain seq x y z
N MET A 1 -46.80 -30.53 32.63
CA MET A 1 -45.72 -29.52 32.76
C MET A 1 -44.36 -30.13 32.47
N GLU A 2 -43.95 -31.21 33.15
CA GLU A 2 -42.60 -31.83 33.02
C GLU A 2 -42.14 -32.27 31.62
N LYS A 3 -43.04 -32.61 30.68
CA LYS A 3 -42.65 -32.97 29.30
C LYS A 3 -42.25 -31.76 28.47
N LEU A 4 -42.91 -30.62 28.68
CA LEU A 4 -42.66 -29.39 27.93
C LEU A 4 -41.35 -28.75 28.39
N ASP A 5 -41.13 -28.69 29.71
CA ASP A 5 -39.92 -28.11 30.28
C ASP A 5 -38.66 -28.88 29.83
N ARG A 6 -38.75 -30.21 29.78
CA ARG A 6 -37.69 -31.07 29.26
C ARG A 6 -37.38 -30.80 27.78
N TYR A 7 -38.42 -30.64 26.96
CA TYR A 7 -38.27 -30.33 25.53
C TYR A 7 -37.63 -28.95 25.32
N LEU A 8 -38.05 -27.95 26.11
CA LEU A 8 -37.49 -26.61 26.06
C LEU A 8 -36.01 -26.62 26.47
N GLN A 9 -35.67 -27.33 27.54
CA GLN A 9 -34.29 -27.45 28.00
C GLN A 9 -33.39 -28.20 27.02
N GLU A 10 -33.91 -29.20 26.31
CA GLU A 10 -33.13 -29.98 25.35
C GLU A 10 -32.88 -29.25 24.01
N HIS A 11 -33.85 -28.47 23.55
CA HIS A 11 -33.81 -27.87 22.21
C HIS A 11 -33.55 -26.36 22.17
N PHE A 12 -33.82 -25.64 23.26
CA PHE A 12 -33.65 -24.18 23.35
C PHE A 12 -32.51 -23.74 24.27
N ASP A 13 -31.76 -24.67 24.87
CA ASP A 13 -30.53 -24.35 25.60
C ASP A 13 -29.40 -23.97 24.63
N VAL A 14 -29.32 -22.66 24.34
CA VAL A 14 -28.31 -22.07 23.47
C VAL A 14 -27.60 -20.95 24.23
N PRO A 15 -26.27 -21.05 24.43
CA PRO A 15 -25.54 -20.02 25.16
C PRO A 15 -25.57 -18.69 24.40
N ALA A 16 -25.64 -17.59 25.17
CA ALA A 16 -25.80 -16.24 24.62
C ALA A 16 -24.64 -15.79 23.71
N LYS A 17 -23.43 -16.33 23.88
CA LYS A 17 -22.25 -16.02 23.06
C LYS A 17 -21.57 -17.31 22.60
N ASN A 18 -21.09 -17.30 21.35
CA ASN A 18 -20.36 -18.41 20.71
C ASN A 18 -21.01 -19.80 20.86
N PRO A 19 -22.30 -19.98 20.50
CA PRO A 19 -22.93 -21.28 20.63
C PRO A 19 -22.28 -22.33 19.73
N SER A 20 -22.19 -23.56 20.23
CA SER A 20 -21.67 -24.70 19.47
C SER A 20 -22.49 -24.92 18.21
N GLU A 21 -21.87 -25.48 17.15
CA GLU A 21 -22.60 -25.75 15.90
C GLU A 21 -23.77 -26.71 16.12
N GLU A 22 -23.62 -27.67 17.03
CA GLU A 22 -24.68 -28.60 17.43
C GLU A 22 -25.85 -27.90 18.11
N ALA A 23 -25.60 -27.00 19.07
CA ALA A 23 -26.65 -26.22 19.72
C ALA A 23 -27.40 -25.34 18.71
N GLN A 24 -26.67 -24.70 17.77
CA GLN A 24 -27.28 -23.93 16.69
C GLN A 24 -28.13 -24.79 15.75
N ARG A 25 -27.71 -26.04 15.44
CA ARG A 25 -28.49 -26.98 14.63
C ARG A 25 -29.78 -27.41 15.34
N ARG A 26 -29.69 -27.81 16.62
CA ARG A 26 -30.85 -28.22 17.44
C ARG A 26 -31.89 -27.11 17.53
N TRP A 27 -31.45 -25.90 17.84
CA TRP A 27 -32.33 -24.73 17.90
C TRP A 27 -32.98 -24.40 16.55
N ARG A 28 -32.24 -24.47 15.44
CA ARG A 28 -32.81 -24.26 14.08
C ARG A 28 -33.83 -25.31 13.66
N GLN A 29 -33.67 -26.54 14.14
CA GLN A 29 -34.64 -27.61 13.91
C GLN A 29 -35.92 -27.31 14.71
N ALA A 30 -35.80 -27.04 16.02
CA ALA A 30 -36.94 -26.75 16.89
C ALA A 30 -37.69 -25.46 16.53
N VAL A 31 -36.98 -24.38 16.16
CA VAL A 31 -37.62 -23.14 15.69
C VAL A 31 -38.21 -23.31 14.28
N GLY A 32 -37.57 -24.14 13.45
CA GLY A 32 -38.00 -24.40 12.08
C GLY A 32 -39.30 -25.19 11.97
N THR A 33 -39.60 -26.04 12.94
CA THR A 33 -40.88 -26.79 13.02
C THR A 33 -42.05 -25.92 13.47
N ILE A 34 -41.78 -24.91 14.30
CA ILE A 34 -42.81 -24.01 14.84
C ILE A 34 -43.16 -22.89 13.84
N VAL A 35 -42.18 -22.39 13.07
CA VAL A 35 -42.39 -21.23 12.18
C VAL A 35 -42.70 -21.66 10.74
N LYS A 36 -43.91 -21.32 10.28
CA LYS A 36 -44.38 -21.54 8.89
C LYS A 36 -43.45 -20.96 7.81
N ASN A 37 -42.74 -19.85 8.06
CA ASN A 37 -41.86 -19.20 7.09
C ASN A 37 -40.38 -19.24 7.51
N ARG A 38 -39.78 -20.43 7.39
CA ARG A 38 -38.38 -20.71 7.77
C ARG A 38 -37.37 -19.82 7.05
N ARG A 39 -37.55 -19.59 5.74
CA ARG A 39 -36.62 -18.82 4.90
C ARG A 39 -36.47 -17.36 5.35
N ARG A 40 -37.55 -16.70 5.78
CA ARG A 40 -37.45 -15.32 6.31
C ARG A 40 -36.75 -15.26 7.66
N ARG A 41 -37.06 -16.19 8.58
CA ARG A 41 -36.49 -16.21 9.95
C ARG A 41 -34.97 -16.34 9.94
N PHE A 42 -34.42 -17.16 9.04
CA PHE A 42 -32.98 -17.44 8.98
C PHE A 42 -32.23 -16.70 7.87
N ARG A 43 -32.85 -15.69 7.23
CA ARG A 43 -32.24 -14.96 6.09
C ARG A 43 -30.86 -14.36 6.42
N TRP A 44 -30.71 -13.85 7.63
CA TRP A 44 -29.48 -13.20 8.10
C TRP A 44 -28.64 -14.08 9.03
N VAL A 45 -28.94 -15.38 9.07
CA VAL A 45 -28.25 -16.31 9.95
C VAL A 45 -27.26 -17.13 9.11
N PRO A 46 -25.95 -17.15 9.47
CA PRO A 46 -24.94 -17.86 8.70
C PRO A 46 -25.29 -19.33 8.49
N ASP A 47 -25.13 -19.83 7.27
CA ASP A 47 -25.39 -21.23 6.95
C ASP A 47 -24.35 -22.16 7.62
N LEU A 48 -24.82 -23.12 8.43
CA LEU A 48 -23.93 -23.96 9.24
C LEU A 48 -23.19 -24.98 8.39
N ASP A 49 -23.86 -25.50 7.35
CA ASP A 49 -23.29 -26.50 6.46
C ASP A 49 -22.21 -25.90 5.54
N ARG A 50 -22.36 -24.62 5.18
CA ARG A 50 -21.39 -23.89 4.34
C ARG A 50 -20.21 -23.34 5.12
N ARG A 51 -20.34 -23.15 6.44
CA ARG A 51 -19.29 -22.53 7.27
C ARG A 51 -17.97 -23.30 7.25
N SER A 52 -18.00 -24.63 7.27
CA SER A 52 -16.78 -25.45 7.20
C SER A 52 -16.08 -25.30 5.84
N LEU A 53 -16.86 -25.31 4.76
CA LEU A 53 -16.38 -25.10 3.39
C LEU A 53 -15.81 -23.69 3.21
N ASP A 54 -16.49 -22.66 3.72
CA ASP A 54 -16.03 -21.28 3.63
C ASP A 54 -14.76 -21.06 4.46
N LYS A 55 -14.67 -21.65 5.67
CA LYS A 55 -13.44 -21.65 6.48
C LYS A 55 -12.28 -22.37 5.78
N ALA A 56 -12.55 -23.46 5.07
CA ALA A 56 -11.54 -24.18 4.29
C ALA A 56 -11.06 -23.34 3.09
N LYS A 57 -11.99 -22.72 2.35
CA LYS A 57 -11.68 -21.79 1.26
C LYS A 57 -10.83 -20.62 1.76
N VAL A 58 -11.24 -19.96 2.85
CA VAL A 58 -10.48 -18.85 3.46
C VAL A 58 -9.07 -19.30 3.83
N ARG A 59 -8.89 -20.46 4.47
CA ARG A 59 -7.56 -21.00 4.78
C ARG A 59 -6.71 -21.21 3.53
N SER A 60 -7.25 -21.88 2.51
CA SER A 60 -6.51 -22.10 1.26
C SER A 60 -6.12 -20.79 0.55
N THR A 61 -7.00 -19.77 0.59
CA THR A 61 -6.71 -18.45 0.03
C THR A 61 -5.63 -17.73 0.84
N GLN A 62 -5.69 -17.80 2.16
CA GLN A 62 -4.67 -17.22 3.05
C GLN A 62 -3.29 -17.84 2.82
N GLU A 63 -3.21 -19.16 2.64
CA GLU A 63 -1.96 -19.86 2.33
C GLU A 63 -1.39 -19.42 0.98
N LYS A 64 -2.24 -19.31 -0.05
CA LYS A 64 -1.82 -18.82 -1.37
C LYS A 64 -1.28 -17.38 -1.31
N ILE A 65 -1.97 -16.49 -0.59
CA ILE A 65 -1.53 -15.11 -0.40
C ILE A 65 -0.20 -15.07 0.34
N ARG A 66 -0.06 -15.85 1.42
CA ARG A 66 1.18 -15.93 2.21
C ARG A 66 2.35 -16.40 1.36
N VAL A 67 2.17 -17.47 0.57
CA VAL A 67 3.21 -17.98 -0.34
C VAL A 67 3.55 -16.93 -1.39
N ALA A 68 2.56 -16.29 -2.02
CA ALA A 68 2.80 -15.23 -2.99
C ALA A 68 3.61 -14.07 -2.41
N LEU A 69 3.29 -13.63 -1.19
CA LEU A 69 4.03 -12.58 -0.49
C LEU A 69 5.49 -12.99 -0.21
N TYR A 70 5.71 -14.21 0.28
CA TYR A 70 7.07 -14.69 0.51
C TYR A 70 7.88 -14.80 -0.78
N VAL A 71 7.27 -15.28 -1.87
CA VAL A 71 7.94 -15.36 -3.19
C VAL A 71 8.26 -13.96 -3.70
N GLN A 72 7.34 -13.00 -3.59
CA GLN A 72 7.59 -11.61 -3.97
C GLN A 72 8.70 -10.98 -3.13
N GLN A 73 8.68 -11.19 -1.80
CA GLN A 73 9.72 -10.71 -0.91
C GLN A 73 11.09 -11.30 -1.26
N ALA A 74 11.16 -12.62 -1.50
CA ALA A 74 12.39 -13.29 -1.92
C ALA A 74 12.87 -12.77 -3.28
N ALA A 75 11.97 -12.57 -4.24
CA ALA A 75 12.30 -12.02 -5.56
C ALA A 75 12.84 -10.59 -5.48
N LEU A 76 12.29 -9.74 -4.60
CA LEU A 76 12.80 -8.39 -4.36
C LEU A 76 14.20 -8.41 -3.73
N ILE A 77 14.41 -9.25 -2.71
CA ILE A 77 15.73 -9.41 -2.08
C ILE A 77 16.77 -9.90 -3.10
N PHE A 78 16.41 -10.90 -3.90
CA PHE A 78 17.28 -11.42 -4.96
C PHE A 78 17.59 -10.35 -6.02
N SER A 79 16.56 -9.60 -6.44
CA SER A 79 16.73 -8.52 -7.41
C SER A 79 17.61 -7.39 -6.87
N ASP A 80 17.49 -7.01 -5.60
CA ASP A 80 18.35 -5.99 -4.99
C ASP A 80 19.80 -6.51 -4.84
N GLY A 81 19.98 -7.79 -4.52
CA GLY A 81 21.30 -8.44 -4.47
C GLY A 81 21.97 -8.57 -5.85
N ALA A 82 21.20 -8.84 -6.90
CA ALA A 82 21.68 -8.91 -8.28
C ALA A 82 22.01 -7.52 -8.86
N LYS A 83 21.32 -6.47 -8.40
CA LYS A 83 21.57 -5.07 -8.78
C LYS A 83 22.75 -4.45 -8.01
N LYS A 84 23.85 -5.18 -7.83
CA LYS A 84 25.13 -4.50 -7.56
C LYS A 84 25.47 -3.66 -8.79
N LYS A 85 25.03 -2.40 -8.77
CA LYS A 85 25.46 -1.42 -9.75
C LYS A 85 26.98 -1.29 -9.60
N GLU A 86 27.71 -1.77 -10.59
CA GLU A 86 29.13 -1.50 -10.68
C GLU A 86 29.30 -0.01 -11.00
N PHE A 87 29.69 0.77 -9.99
CA PHE A 87 30.04 2.17 -10.22
C PHE A 87 31.43 2.23 -10.83
N LYS A 88 31.47 2.35 -12.16
CA LYS A 88 32.72 2.66 -12.86
C LYS A 88 33.13 4.09 -12.51
N LEU A 89 34.40 4.29 -12.22
CA LEU A 89 34.96 5.63 -12.07
C LEU A 89 35.10 6.25 -13.45
N THR A 90 34.48 7.42 -13.65
CA THR A 90 34.65 8.23 -14.86
C THR A 90 36.07 8.82 -14.89
N GLU A 91 36.62 9.03 -16.08
CA GLU A 91 37.96 9.60 -16.26
C GLU A 91 38.14 10.94 -15.52
N ASP A 92 37.10 11.77 -15.46
CA ASP A 92 37.10 13.04 -14.73
C ASP A 92 37.29 12.87 -13.21
N ILE A 93 36.70 11.81 -12.64
CA ILE A 93 36.81 11.47 -11.21
C ILE A 93 38.24 11.02 -10.90
N ILE A 94 38.81 10.20 -11.78
CA ILE A 94 40.20 9.73 -11.68
C ILE A 94 41.16 10.90 -11.80
N LYS A 95 40.94 11.80 -12.78
CA LYS A 95 41.74 13.02 -12.99
C LYS A 95 41.70 13.94 -11.78
N ALA A 96 40.54 14.10 -11.15
CA ALA A 96 40.37 14.89 -9.95
C ALA A 96 40.79 14.16 -8.65
N ARG A 97 41.32 12.93 -8.77
CA ARG A 97 41.82 12.10 -7.66
C ARG A 97 40.76 11.72 -6.63
N PHE A 98 39.50 11.67 -7.02
CA PHE A 98 38.45 11.09 -6.19
C PHE A 98 38.41 9.57 -6.40
N SER A 99 38.09 8.83 -5.35
CA SER A 99 38.10 7.36 -5.37
C SER A 99 36.72 6.75 -5.13
N ILE A 100 35.67 7.56 -5.22
CA ILE A 100 34.28 7.14 -5.06
C ILE A 100 33.41 7.85 -6.09
N ASN A 101 32.49 7.11 -6.69
CA ASN A 101 31.55 7.68 -7.64
C ASN A 101 30.44 8.46 -6.89
N PRO A 102 30.01 9.64 -7.38
CA PRO A 102 28.90 10.40 -6.79
C PRO A 102 27.62 9.56 -6.61
N ASP A 103 27.26 8.72 -7.58
CA ASP A 103 26.06 7.88 -7.53
C ASP A 103 26.18 6.78 -6.45
N GLU A 104 27.38 6.23 -6.27
CA GLU A 104 27.67 5.26 -5.22
C GLU A 104 27.47 5.90 -3.83
N LEU A 105 28.04 7.09 -3.65
CA LEU A 105 27.92 7.85 -2.40
C LEU A 105 26.45 8.26 -2.13
N ALA A 106 25.71 8.65 -3.16
CA ALA A 106 24.29 8.97 -3.06
C ALA A 106 23.44 7.76 -2.66
N LEU A 107 23.77 6.56 -3.14
CA LEU A 107 23.08 5.34 -2.76
C LEU A 107 23.36 4.93 -1.31
N ILE A 108 24.61 5.04 -0.85
CA ILE A 108 24.95 4.76 0.55
C ILE A 108 24.18 5.69 1.47
N THR A 109 24.11 6.97 1.12
CA THR A 109 23.44 8.01 1.91
C THR A 109 21.93 7.83 1.90
N SER A 110 21.31 7.59 0.73
CA SER A 110 19.86 7.44 0.60
C SER A 110 19.32 6.14 1.20
N LYS A 111 20.05 5.02 1.08
CA LYS A 111 19.66 3.73 1.68
C LYS A 111 20.08 3.58 3.14
N HIS A 112 20.84 4.53 3.70
CA HIS A 112 21.47 4.42 5.01
C HIS A 112 22.19 3.07 5.23
N ASP A 113 22.91 2.60 4.20
CA ASP A 113 23.52 1.28 4.21
C ASP A 113 24.83 1.27 5.03
N SER A 114 24.69 0.95 6.31
CA SER A 114 25.82 0.83 7.24
C SER A 114 26.84 -0.26 6.85
N LYS A 115 26.44 -1.28 6.09
CA LYS A 115 27.36 -2.31 5.60
C LYS A 115 28.22 -1.76 4.47
N ALA A 116 27.62 -1.06 3.52
CA ALA A 116 28.34 -0.38 2.44
C ALA A 116 29.32 0.67 2.98
N LEU A 117 28.91 1.45 3.98
CA LEU A 117 29.80 2.40 4.65
C LEU A 117 31.02 1.71 5.29
N LYS A 118 30.82 0.58 5.97
CA LYS A 118 31.91 -0.23 6.54
C LYS A 118 32.84 -0.80 5.47
N MET A 119 32.32 -1.27 4.34
CA MET A 119 33.14 -1.76 3.21
C MET A 119 34.06 -0.66 2.64
N HIS A 120 33.65 0.60 2.74
CA HIS A 120 34.48 1.73 2.29
C HIS A 120 35.46 2.26 3.35
N GLY A 121 35.58 1.61 4.50
CA GLY A 121 36.48 2.04 5.58
C GLY A 121 35.82 3.00 6.58
N GLY A 122 34.49 3.04 6.65
CA GLY A 122 33.75 3.89 7.58
C GLY A 122 33.82 5.37 7.20
N VAL A 123 33.58 6.25 8.19
CA VAL A 123 33.57 7.70 7.99
C VAL A 123 34.96 8.20 7.54
N ASP A 124 36.03 7.67 8.14
CA ASP A 124 37.42 8.03 7.79
C ASP A 124 37.81 7.58 6.38
N GLY A 125 37.31 6.42 5.95
CA GLY A 125 37.50 5.93 4.59
C GLY A 125 36.80 6.81 3.56
N ILE A 126 35.57 7.24 3.86
CA ILE A 126 34.81 8.13 2.98
C ILE A 126 35.45 9.53 2.91
N SER A 127 35.89 10.10 4.04
CA SER A 127 36.52 11.43 4.03
C SER A 127 37.77 11.45 3.15
N LYS A 128 38.61 10.40 3.21
CA LYS A 128 39.77 10.24 2.32
C LYS A 128 39.37 10.11 0.85
N LYS A 129 38.34 9.31 0.54
CA LYS A 129 37.85 9.12 -0.84
C LYS A 129 37.26 10.37 -1.49
N VAL A 130 36.64 11.23 -0.68
CA VAL A 130 36.07 12.53 -1.07
C VAL A 130 37.07 13.68 -0.84
N ARG A 131 38.33 13.37 -0.46
CA ARG A 131 39.41 14.33 -0.22
C ARG A 131 39.02 15.43 0.77
N SER A 132 38.29 15.10 1.82
CA SER A 132 37.91 16.03 2.90
C SER A 132 38.78 15.76 4.12
N SER A 133 39.29 16.83 4.74
CA SER A 133 39.90 16.75 6.07
C SER A 133 38.85 17.00 7.15
N PHE A 134 38.97 16.35 8.30
CA PHE A 134 38.12 16.63 9.47
C PHE A 134 38.55 17.91 10.19
N ASP A 135 39.85 18.22 10.21
CA ASP A 135 40.40 19.37 10.94
C ASP A 135 40.30 20.67 10.12
N HIS A 136 40.54 20.58 8.81
CA HIS A 136 40.66 21.74 7.92
C HIS A 136 39.55 21.82 6.86
N GLY A 137 38.67 20.81 6.78
CA GLY A 137 37.57 20.80 5.82
C GLY A 137 38.01 20.70 4.36
N ILE A 138 37.37 21.51 3.51
CA ILE A 138 37.55 21.55 2.04
C ILE A 138 38.18 22.88 1.64
N CYS A 139 39.19 22.85 0.77
CA CYS A 139 39.81 24.06 0.22
C CYS A 139 38.91 24.74 -0.82
N ALA A 140 38.85 26.08 -0.82
CA ALA A 140 38.05 26.86 -1.76
C ALA A 140 38.45 26.66 -3.23
N SER A 141 39.73 26.37 -3.50
CA SER A 141 40.24 26.09 -4.85
C SER A 141 39.65 24.83 -5.48
N ASP A 142 39.22 23.88 -4.65
CA ASP A 142 38.73 22.58 -5.13
C ASP A 142 37.21 22.61 -5.40
N LEU A 143 36.53 23.71 -5.09
CA LEU A 143 35.07 23.83 -5.21
C LEU A 143 34.58 23.63 -6.64
N ASP A 144 35.21 24.26 -7.63
CA ASP A 144 34.80 24.13 -9.03
C ASP A 144 34.89 22.68 -9.53
N THR A 145 35.99 21.99 -9.17
CA THR A 145 36.18 20.58 -9.53
C THR A 145 35.17 19.66 -8.86
N ARG A 146 34.82 19.94 -7.60
CA ARG A 146 33.80 19.19 -6.85
C ARG A 146 32.42 19.42 -7.41
N GLN A 147 32.08 20.66 -7.75
CA GLN A 147 30.80 21.01 -8.33
C GLN A 147 30.62 20.37 -9.72
N ASN A 148 31.69 20.24 -10.50
CA ASN A 148 31.64 19.54 -11.78
C ASN A 148 31.39 18.02 -11.62
N ILE A 149 31.92 17.40 -10.56
CA ILE A 149 31.84 15.94 -10.36
C ILE A 149 30.60 15.52 -9.57
N TYR A 150 30.34 16.17 -8.44
CA TYR A 150 29.23 15.84 -7.53
C TYR A 150 27.96 16.64 -7.82
N GLY A 151 28.03 17.63 -8.70
CA GLY A 151 26.94 18.55 -8.98
C GLY A 151 26.84 19.69 -7.97
N VAL A 152 25.94 20.62 -8.26
CA VAL A 152 25.66 21.78 -7.40
C VAL A 152 24.72 21.36 -6.28
N ASN A 153 24.97 21.81 -5.05
CA ASN A 153 24.02 21.65 -3.93
C ASN A 153 22.83 22.62 -4.08
N ARG A 154 22.01 22.41 -5.10
CA ARG A 154 20.75 23.11 -5.34
C ARG A 154 19.67 22.06 -5.54
N TYR A 155 18.57 22.20 -4.81
CA TYR A 155 17.40 21.38 -5.05
C TYR A 155 16.88 21.66 -6.46
N ALA A 156 16.59 20.62 -7.22
CA ALA A 156 15.90 20.76 -8.49
C ALA A 156 14.52 21.38 -8.20
N GLU A 157 14.33 22.63 -8.61
CA GLU A 157 13.02 23.26 -8.54
C GLU A 157 12.04 22.43 -9.37
N LYS A 158 10.84 22.22 -8.84
CA LYS A 158 9.80 21.55 -9.61
C LYS A 158 9.57 22.40 -10.86
N PRO A 159 9.53 21.80 -12.06
CA PRO A 159 9.22 22.56 -13.26
C PRO A 159 7.90 23.30 -13.02
N SER A 160 7.87 24.59 -13.31
CA SER A 160 6.67 25.40 -13.16
C SER A 160 5.54 24.73 -13.92
N ARG A 161 4.42 24.47 -13.25
CA ARG A 161 3.24 23.95 -13.93
C ARG A 161 2.76 25.01 -14.92
N SER A 162 2.50 24.59 -16.16
CA SER A 162 1.89 25.47 -17.15
C SER A 162 0.52 25.93 -16.67
N PHE A 163 0.15 27.18 -16.96
CA PHE A 163 -1.18 27.73 -16.69
C PHE A 163 -2.29 26.79 -17.20
N TRP A 164 -2.11 26.22 -18.40
CA TRP A 164 -3.06 25.28 -19.01
C TRP A 164 -3.24 23.97 -18.22
N MET A 165 -2.22 23.53 -17.49
CA MET A 165 -2.33 22.34 -16.64
C MET A 165 -3.28 22.60 -15.46
N PHE A 166 -3.25 23.81 -14.89
CA PHE A 166 -4.18 24.21 -13.82
C PHE A 166 -5.61 24.38 -14.34
N VAL A 167 -5.77 24.95 -15.54
CA VAL A 167 -7.08 25.04 -16.20
C VAL A 167 -7.66 23.64 -16.43
N TRP A 168 -6.85 22.71 -16.93
CA TRP A 168 -7.26 21.33 -17.15
C TRP A 168 -7.64 20.60 -15.85
N ASP A 169 -6.85 20.78 -14.79
CA ASP A 169 -7.13 20.23 -13.45
C ASP A 169 -8.46 20.78 -12.89
N ALA A 170 -8.72 22.07 -13.07
CA ALA A 170 -9.96 22.72 -12.64
C ALA A 170 -11.20 22.18 -13.39
N PHE A 171 -11.08 21.84 -14.68
CA PHE A 171 -12.20 21.23 -15.42
C PHE A 171 -12.54 19.80 -14.99
N GLN A 172 -11.62 19.09 -14.32
CA GLN A 172 -11.84 17.73 -13.83
C GLN A 172 -12.46 17.69 -12.43
N ASP A 173 -12.78 18.84 -11.84
CA ASP A 173 -13.46 18.89 -10.55
C ASP A 173 -14.86 18.26 -10.65
N MET A 174 -15.05 17.17 -9.90
CA MET A 174 -16.31 16.42 -9.84
C MET A 174 -17.49 17.30 -9.43
N THR A 175 -17.25 18.34 -8.62
CA THR A 175 -18.31 19.30 -8.22
C THR A 175 -18.78 20.12 -9.42
N LEU A 176 -17.87 20.63 -10.25
CA LEU A 176 -18.21 21.36 -11.47
C LEU A 176 -18.90 20.46 -12.48
N ILE A 177 -18.43 19.22 -12.64
CA ILE A 177 -19.07 18.23 -13.54
C ILE A 177 -20.50 17.93 -13.08
N ILE A 178 -20.72 17.68 -11.79
CA ILE A 178 -22.05 17.44 -11.22
C ILE A 178 -22.95 18.67 -11.42
N LEU A 179 -22.43 19.87 -11.16
CA LEU A 179 -23.18 21.11 -11.38
C LEU A 179 -23.59 21.28 -12.85
N MET A 180 -22.68 21.02 -13.80
CA MET A 180 -23.01 21.06 -15.23
C MET A 180 -24.07 20.02 -15.62
N LEU A 181 -23.97 18.78 -15.12
CA LEU A 181 -24.96 17.74 -15.38
C LEU A 181 -26.33 18.06 -14.79
N VAL A 182 -26.37 18.55 -13.53
CA VAL A 182 -27.61 18.98 -12.87
C VAL A 182 -28.23 20.16 -13.62
N TRP A 183 -27.42 21.10 -14.09
CA TRP A 183 -27.88 22.24 -14.87
C TRP A 183 -28.44 21.80 -16.23
N GLN A 184 -27.74 20.92 -16.95
CA GLN A 184 -28.21 20.32 -18.20
C GLN A 184 -29.54 19.57 -18.02
N GLN A 185 -29.69 18.83 -16.92
CA GLN A 185 -30.94 18.11 -16.63
C GLN A 185 -32.09 19.06 -16.26
N LYS A 186 -31.78 20.18 -15.60
CA LYS A 186 -32.76 21.23 -15.31
C LYS A 186 -33.24 21.94 -16.58
N ASP A 187 -32.35 22.20 -17.54
CA ASP A 187 -32.72 22.83 -18.80
C ASP A 187 -33.46 21.86 -19.74
N GLY A 188 -33.11 20.57 -19.73
CA GLY A 188 -33.90 19.53 -20.39
C GLY A 188 -35.31 19.39 -19.82
N GLN A 189 -35.47 19.45 -18.49
CA GLN A 189 -36.79 19.45 -17.86
C GLN A 189 -37.57 20.75 -18.11
N ARG A 190 -36.91 21.91 -18.14
CA ARG A 190 -37.54 23.20 -18.49
C ARG A 190 -38.02 23.22 -19.94
N ALA A 191 -37.25 22.65 -20.87
CA ALA A 191 -37.67 22.50 -22.26
C ALA A 191 -38.89 21.56 -22.39
N CYS A 192 -38.91 20.42 -21.68
CA CYS A 192 -40.07 19.54 -21.66
C CYS A 192 -41.31 20.16 -20.99
N MET A 193 -41.13 21.02 -19.98
CA MET A 193 -42.23 21.67 -19.27
C MET A 193 -42.82 22.85 -20.06
N MET A 194 -42.02 23.53 -20.89
CA MET A 194 -42.46 24.58 -21.81
C MET A 194 -43.10 24.03 -23.10
N ALA A 195 -42.94 22.73 -23.40
CA ALA A 195 -43.66 22.06 -24.48
C ALA A 195 -45.05 21.53 -24.06
N TRP A 196 -45.44 21.74 -22.80
CA TRP A 196 -46.71 21.31 -22.20
C TRP A 196 -47.60 22.51 -21.77
N VAL A 197 -47.29 23.72 -22.22
CA VAL A 197 -48.14 24.93 -22.12
C VAL A 197 -48.40 25.45 -23.52
#